data_AF-A0A1F2TQI6-F1
#
_entry.id   AF-A0A1F2TQI6-F1
#
_cell.length_a   1.000
_cell.length_b   1.000
_cell.length_c   1.000
_cell.angle_alpha   90.00
_cell.angle_beta   90.00
_cell.angle_gamma   90.00
#
_symmetry.space_group_name_H-M   'P 1'
#
loop_
_entity.id
_entity.type
_entity.pdbx_description
1 polymer ?
#
loop_
_entity_poly.entity_id
_entity_poly.type
_entity_poly.pdbx_seq_one_letter_code
_entity_poly.pdbx_strand_id
1 'polypeptide(L)' 'MANRTKVTQQKRARERAKQERQQEKTRRREEARTRKANEPSTGGSDGDPDIAGIVPGPQPRPWNDEDLVEDDTDTSAE' A
#
# COMPACT_ATOMS: atom_id res chain seq x y z
N MET A 1 3.29 -40.25 -34.50
CA MET A 1 3.28 -39.75 -33.10
C MET A 1 4.56 -38.97 -32.89
N ALA A 2 4.50 -37.70 -32.47
CA ALA A 2 5.69 -36.86 -32.35
C ALA A 2 6.52 -37.27 -31.12
N ASN A 3 7.78 -37.65 -31.35
CA ASN A 3 8.72 -38.03 -30.30
C ASN A 3 9.08 -36.80 -29.46
N ARG A 4 8.51 -36.70 -28.26
CA ARG A 4 8.81 -35.63 -27.32
C ARG A 4 10.26 -35.78 -26.86
N THR A 5 11.15 -34.91 -27.33
CA THR A 5 12.55 -34.91 -26.92
C THR A 5 12.66 -34.78 -25.41
N LYS A 6 13.49 -35.64 -24.80
CA LYS A 6 13.67 -35.68 -23.34
C LYS A 6 14.18 -34.31 -22.87
N VAL A 7 13.51 -33.76 -21.86
CA VAL A 7 13.87 -32.47 -21.26
C VAL A 7 15.30 -32.53 -20.72
N THR A 8 16.12 -31.53 -21.06
CA THR A 8 17.52 -31.45 -20.63
C THR A 8 17.63 -31.24 -19.12
N GLN A 9 18.74 -31.68 -18.52
CA GLN A 9 19.01 -31.52 -17.08
C GLN A 9 18.97 -30.05 -16.65
N GLN A 10 19.47 -29.14 -17.49
CA GLN A 10 19.43 -27.70 -17.25
C GLN A 10 17.99 -27.17 -17.13
N LYS A 11 17.07 -27.62 -17.99
CA LYS A 11 15.66 -27.22 -17.91
C LYS A 11 15.00 -27.74 -16.62
N ARG A 12 15.34 -28.96 -16.19
CA ARG A 12 14.86 -29.52 -14.92
C ARG A 12 15.37 -28.74 -13.71
N ALA A 13 16.65 -28.35 -13.70
CA ALA A 13 17.22 -27.50 -12.65
C ALA A 13 16.55 -26.12 -12.59
N ARG A 14 16.32 -25.50 -13.75
CA ARG A 14 15.65 -24.20 -13.84
C ARG A 14 14.20 -24.24 -13.34
N GLU A 15 13.48 -25.32 -13.59
CA GLU A 15 12.13 -25.50 -13.04
C GLU A 15 12.12 -25.71 -11.53
N ARG A 16 13.04 -26.53 -10.99
CA ARG A 16 13.17 -26.71 -9.54
C ARG A 16 13.42 -25.37 -8.84
N ALA A 17 14.37 -24.58 -9.35
CA ALA A 17 14.66 -23.25 -8.79
C ALA A 17 13.45 -22.29 -8.85
N LYS A 18 12.64 -22.35 -9.91
CA LYS A 18 11.40 -21.56 -10.01
C LYS A 18 10.36 -22.02 -8.98
N GLN A 19 10.19 -23.33 -8.82
CA GLN A 19 9.25 -23.91 -7.86
C GLN A 19 9.66 -23.57 -6.43
N GLU A 20 10.94 -23.73 -6.07
CA GLU A 20 11.49 -23.37 -4.76
C GLU A 20 11.25 -21.90 -4.44
N ARG A 21 11.55 -20.98 -5.38
CA ARG A 21 11.30 -19.55 -5.19
C ARG A 21 9.81 -19.23 -5.03
N GLN A 22 8.94 -19.95 -5.73
CA GLN A 22 7.50 -19.76 -5.61
C GLN A 22 7.00 -20.25 -4.24
N GLN A 23 7.46 -21.42 -3.79
CA GLN A 23 7.15 -21.97 -2.46
C GLN A 23 7.64 -21.06 -1.33
N GLU A 24 8.84 -20.49 -1.46
CA GLU A 24 9.36 -19.54 -0.48
C GLU A 24 8.49 -18.27 -0.41
N LYS A 25 8.07 -17.75 -1.57
CA LYS A 25 7.17 -16.59 -1.62
C LYS A 25 5.81 -16.89 -1.00
N THR A 26 5.23 -18.07 -1.25
CA THR A 26 3.96 -18.45 -0.63
C THR A 26 4.11 -18.61 0.87
N ARG A 27 5.17 -19.27 1.35
CA ARG A 27 5.49 -19.39 2.76
C ARG A 27 5.61 -18.02 3.45
N ARG A 28 6.35 -17.08 2.85
CA ARG A 28 6.49 -15.72 3.38
C ARG A 28 5.16 -14.96 3.44
N ARG A 29 4.27 -15.17 2.45
CA ARG A 29 2.93 -14.56 2.44
C ARG A 29 2.04 -15.14 3.54
N GLU A 30 2.10 -16.45 3.76
CA GLU A 30 1.38 -17.13 4.83
C GLU A 30 1.86 -16.65 6.20
N GLU A 31 3.18 -16.59 6.42
CA GLU A 31 3.78 -16.03 7.64
C GLU A 31 3.37 -14.57 7.88
N ALA A 32 3.35 -13.73 6.85
CA ALA A 32 2.91 -12.34 6.98
C ALA A 32 1.41 -12.25 7.32
N ARG A 33 0.58 -13.13 6.73
CA ARG A 33 -0.85 -13.20 7.00
C ARG A 33 -1.13 -13.63 8.44
N THR A 34 -0.42 -14.63 8.94
CA THR A 34 -0.56 -15.09 10.33
C THR A 34 -0.07 -14.04 11.32
N ARG A 35 1.07 -13.38 11.05
CA ARG A 35 1.55 -12.26 11.87
C ARG A 35 0.51 -11.14 11.94
N LYS A 36 -0.01 -10.69 10.81
CA LYS A 36 -1.03 -9.63 10.77
C LYS A 36 -2.34 -10.03 11.45
N ALA A 37 -2.73 -11.30 11.42
CA ALA A 37 -3.92 -11.79 12.10
C ALA A 37 -3.72 -11.90 13.64
N ASN A 38 -2.50 -12.18 14.08
CA ASN A 38 -2.15 -12.32 15.50
C ASN A 38 -1.68 -11.00 16.13
N GLU A 39 -1.39 -9.98 15.32
CA GLU A 39 -1.02 -8.66 15.81
C GLU A 39 -2.23 -8.07 16.55
N PRO A 40 -2.07 -7.70 17.84
CA PRO A 40 -3.16 -7.07 18.57
C PRO A 40 -3.56 -5.80 17.82
N SER A 41 -4.87 -5.61 17.65
CA SER A 41 -5.37 -4.34 17.11
C SER A 41 -4.82 -3.22 17.99
N THR A 42 -4.06 -2.31 17.39
CA THR A 42 -3.55 -1.07 18.02
C THR A 42 -4.68 -0.06 18.31
N GLY A 43 -5.87 -0.56 18.64
CA GLY A 43 -7.02 0.18 19.15
C GLY A 43 -7.25 -0.08 20.64
N GLY A 44 -6.16 -0.19 21.43
CA GLY A 44 -6.25 -0.04 22.87
C GLY A 44 -6.82 1.34 23.20
N SER A 45 -7.53 1.47 24.34
CA SER A 45 -8.39 2.62 24.69
C SER A 45 -7.76 4.01 24.56
N ASP A 46 -6.44 4.09 24.52
CA ASP A 46 -5.66 5.32 24.45
C ASP A 46 -4.79 5.25 23.18
N GLY A 47 -5.29 5.80 22.08
CA GLY A 47 -4.54 5.95 20.84
C GLY A 47 -3.26 6.78 21.04
N ASP A 48 -2.48 6.97 19.98
CA ASP A 48 -1.27 7.81 20.03
C ASP A 48 -1.63 9.24 20.51
N PRO A 49 -0.95 9.81 21.53
CA PRO A 49 -1.19 11.19 21.95
C PRO A 49 -1.12 12.20 20.79
N ASP A 50 -0.30 11.92 19.76
CA ASP A 50 -0.18 12.78 18.58
C ASP A 50 -1.39 12.68 17.64
N ILE A 51 -2.10 11.55 17.62
CA ILE A 51 -3.23 11.31 16.72
C ILE A 51 -4.60 11.50 17.39
N ALA A 52 -4.66 11.51 18.72
CA ALA A 52 -5.89 11.50 19.51
C ALA A 52 -6.84 12.71 19.30
N GLY A 53 -6.39 13.78 18.62
CA GLY A 53 -7.19 14.96 18.29
C GLY A 53 -7.37 15.24 16.79
N ILE A 54 -6.83 14.39 15.91
CA ILE A 54 -6.89 14.60 14.47
C ILE A 54 -8.16 13.95 13.92
N VAL A 55 -9.07 14.76 13.40
CA VAL A 55 -10.26 14.27 12.70
C VAL A 55 -9.88 13.85 11.28
N PRO A 56 -10.11 12.59 10.88
CA PRO A 56 -9.90 12.17 9.50
C PRO A 56 -10.83 12.94 8.56
N GLY A 57 -10.27 13.65 7.59
CA GLY A 57 -11.04 14.43 6.63
C GLY A 57 -10.23 15.61 6.08
N PRO A 58 -10.79 16.35 5.11
CA PRO A 58 -10.21 17.62 4.69
C PRO A 58 -10.16 18.57 5.89
N GLN A 59 -8.99 19.15 6.14
CA GLN A 59 -8.85 20.17 7.17
C GLN A 59 -9.69 21.40 6.80
N PRO A 60 -10.35 22.05 7.78
CA PRO A 60 -11.07 23.29 7.51
C PRO A 60 -10.12 24.32 6.90
N ARG A 61 -10.59 25.03 5.88
CA ARG A 61 -9.82 26.13 5.28
C ARG A 61 -9.69 27.24 6.32
N PRO A 62 -8.46 27.70 6.64
CA PRO A 62 -8.26 28.74 7.64
C PRO A 62 -8.77 30.13 7.21
N TRP A 63 -9.06 30.30 5.92
CA TRP A 63 -9.57 31.53 5.30
C TRP A 63 -10.79 31.16 4.47
N ASN A 64 -11.87 31.94 4.56
CA ASN A 64 -13.07 31.65 3.78
C ASN A 64 -12.76 31.88 2.30
N ASP A 65 -13.44 31.14 1.40
CA ASP A 65 -13.37 31.39 -0.04
C ASP A 65 -13.90 32.80 -0.41
N GLU A 66 -14.56 33.50 0.53
CA GLU A 66 -15.02 34.88 0.42
C GLU A 66 -13.87 35.89 0.45
N ASP A 67 -12.78 35.63 1.17
CA ASP A 67 -11.62 36.53 1.29
C ASP A 67 -10.67 36.45 0.06
N LEU A 68 -10.90 35.48 -0.83
CA LEU A 68 -10.09 35.26 -2.04
C LEU A 68 -10.64 35.99 -3.29
N VAL A 69 -11.82 36.62 -3.19
CA VAL A 69 -12.53 37.22 -4.35
C VAL A 69 -12.31 38.74 -4.45
N GLU A 70 -11.67 39.38 -3.48
CA GLU A 70 -11.59 40.86 -3.42
C GLU A 70 -10.44 41.50 -4.24
N ASP A 71 -9.41 40.74 -4.66
CA ASP A 71 -8.23 41.34 -5.32
C ASP A 71 -8.29 41.41 -6.86
N ASP A 72 -9.20 40.68 -7.53
CA ASP A 72 -9.23 40.63 -9.01
C ASP A 72 -10.15 41.69 -9.64
N THR A 73 -10.99 42.40 -8.87
CA THR A 73 -11.97 43.36 -9.40
C THR A 73 -11.48 44.81 -9.53
N ASP A 74 -10.30 45.15 -9.04
CA ASP A 74 -9.82 46.55 -8.99
C ASP A 74 -8.68 46.90 -9.99
N THR A 75 -8.23 45.96 -10.83
CA THR A 75 -7.12 46.18 -11.80
C THR A 75 -7.58 46.30 -13.27
N SER A 76 -8.79 46.77 -13.56
CA SER A 76 -9.25 46.94 -14.97
C SER A 76 -9.92 48.28 -15.32
N ALA A 77 -9.75 49.31 -14.49
CA ALA A 77 -10.22 50.65 -14.83
C ALA A 77 -9.22 51.75 -14.44
N GLU A 78 -8.14 51.90 -15.22
CA GLU A 78 -7.55 53.21 -15.52
C GLU A 78 -6.91 53.23 -16.91
#